data_AF-A0A963KFC7-F1
#
_entry.id   AF-A0A963KFC7-F1
#
_cell.length_a   1.000
_cell.length_b   1.000
_cell.length_c   1.000
_cell.angle_alpha   90.00
_cell.angle_beta   90.00
_cell.angle_gamma   90.00
#
_symmetry.space_group_name_H-M   'P 1'
#
loop_
_entity.id
_entity.type
_entity.pdbx_description
1 polymer ?
#
loop_
_entity_poly.entity_id
_entity_poly.type
_entity_poly.pdbx_seq_one_letter_code
_entity_poly.pdbx_strand_id
1 'polypeptide(L)' 'WESVLALPGAHLHLYGKLRASRGRKMGHLTLTGATQQQVRETAQQAARMLGIALA' A
#
# COMPACT_ATOMS: atom_id res chain seq x y z
N TRP A 1 6.26 -3.95 7.46
CA TRP A 1 6.16 -2.78 6.55
C TRP A 1 7.37 -2.65 5.63
N GLU A 2 8.56 -3.12 6.02
CA GLU A 2 9.79 -3.04 5.22
C GLU A 2 9.62 -3.49 3.77
N SER A 3 9.00 -4.65 3.53
CA SER A 3 8.84 -5.19 2.17
C SER A 3 8.04 -4.30 1.24
N VAL A 4 7.00 -3.61 1.74
CA VAL A 4 6.21 -2.67 0.92
C VAL A 4 6.88 -1.30 0.79
N LEU A 5 7.68 -0.89 1.78
CA LEU A 5 8.47 0.33 1.73
C LEU A 5 9.68 0.20 0.79
N ALA A 6 10.13 -1.02 0.51
CA ALA A 6 11.16 -1.30 -0.49
C ALA A 6 10.64 -1.17 -1.94
N LEU A 7 9.32 -1.07 -2.14
CA LEU A 7 8.76 -0.87 -3.48
C LEU A 7 9.07 0.56 -3.99
N PRO A 8 9.42 0.73 -5.28
CA PRO A 8 9.70 2.03 -5.86
C PRO A 8 8.52 3.00 -5.68
N GLY A 9 8.81 4.21 -5.20
CA GLY A 9 7.80 5.26 -5.03
C GLY A 9 6.74 4.97 -3.97
N ALA A 10 7.01 4.06 -3.03
CA ALA A 10 6.10 3.73 -1.95
C ALA A 10 6.17 4.70 -0.78
N HIS A 11 5.02 5.28 -0.44
CA HIS A 11 4.85 6.18 0.69
C HIS A 11 3.75 5.65 1.60
N LEU A 12 4.14 5.08 2.74
CA LEU A 12 3.23 4.55 3.74
C LEU A 12 2.84 5.65 4.74
N HIS A 13 1.55 5.87 4.92
CA HIS A 13 1.01 6.74 5.96
C HIS A 13 0.13 5.92 6.91
N LEU A 14 0.57 5.76 8.16
CA LEU A 14 -0.21 5.15 9.24
C LEU A 14 -0.82 6.24 10.13
N TYR A 15 -2.08 6.07 10.51
CA TYR A 15 -2.81 7.09 11.30
C TYR A 15 -2.55 7.03 12.82
N GLY A 16 -1.55 6.27 13.28
CA GLY A 16 -1.23 6.14 14.72
C GLY A 16 -2.34 5.51 15.58
N LYS A 17 -3.33 4.84 14.97
CA LYS A 17 -4.45 4.22 15.69
C LYS A 17 -3.98 2.98 16.45
N LEU A 18 -4.24 2.93 17.76
CA LEU A 18 -3.77 1.85 18.65
C LEU A 18 -4.43 0.48 18.46
N ARG A 19 -5.63 0.42 17.85
CA ARG A 19 -6.39 -0.83 17.68
C ARG A 19 -6.91 -0.98 16.25
N ALA A 20 -6.68 -2.13 15.64
CA ALA A 20 -7.32 -2.49 14.38
C ALA A 20 -8.70 -3.13 14.62
N SER A 21 -9.64 -2.93 13.69
CA SER A 21 -10.91 -3.65 13.64
C SER A 21 -11.35 -3.81 12.19
N ARG A 22 -12.24 -4.78 11.92
CA ARG A 22 -12.72 -5.07 10.56
C ARG A 22 -13.30 -3.81 9.90
N GLY A 23 -12.84 -3.50 8.69
CA GLY A 23 -13.26 -2.33 7.92
C GLY A 23 -12.67 -0.99 8.37
N ARG A 24 -11.92 -0.94 9.48
CA ARG A 24 -11.34 0.31 9.98
C ARG A 24 -10.09 0.68 9.16
N LYS A 25 -10.11 1.86 8.55
CA LYS A 25 -8.94 2.41 7.84
C LYS A 25 -7.84 2.75 8.84
N MET A 26 -6.70 2.04 8.73
CA MET A 26 -5.53 2.23 9.61
C MET A 26 -4.44 3.11 9.01
N GLY A 27 -4.53 3.36 7.70
CA GLY A 27 -3.57 4.14 6.95
C GLY A 27 -3.91 4.12 5.46
N HIS A 28 -2.93 4.50 4.66
CA HIS A 28 -2.93 4.31 3.21
C HIS A 28 -1.50 4.15 2.70
N LEU A 29 -1.36 3.54 1.52
CA LEU A 29 -0.12 3.47 0.77
C LEU A 29 -0.31 4.27 -0.51
N THR A 30 0.51 5.30 -0.71
CA THR A 30 0.56 6.05 -1.96
C THR A 30 1.72 5.52 -2.79
N LEU A 31 1.50 5.36 -4.10
CA LEU A 31 2.50 4.88 -5.05
C LEU A 31 2.65 5.89 -6.18
N THR A 32 3.89 6.24 -6.50
CA THR A 32 4.25 7.14 -7.60
C THR A 32 5.23 6.46 -8.55
N GLY A 33 5.15 6.78 -9.83
CA GLY A 33 6.01 6.20 -10.87
C GLY A 33 5.93 7.03 -12.16
N ALA A 34 6.81 6.73 -13.11
CA ALA A 34 6.90 7.50 -14.35
C ALA A 34 5.71 7.27 -15.30
N THR A 35 5.06 6.11 -15.18
CA THR A 35 3.87 5.77 -15.98
C THR A 35 2.74 5.21 -15.12
N GLN A 36 1.50 5.37 -15.60
CA GLN A 36 0.33 4.78 -14.95
C GLN A 36 0.44 3.25 -14.86
N GLN A 37 1.02 2.61 -15.88
CA GLN A 37 1.21 1.15 -15.89
C GLN A 37 2.13 0.69 -14.76
N GLN A 38 3.29 1.34 -14.59
CA GLN A 38 4.23 1.02 -13.50
C GLN A 38 3.58 1.18 -12.12
N VAL A 39 2.82 2.26 -11.92
CA VAL A 39 2.09 2.49 -10.67
C VAL A 39 1.07 1.37 -10.41
N ARG A 40 0.32 0.95 -11.44
CA ARG A 40 -0.65 -0.15 -11.31
C ARG A 40 0.02 -1.48 -10.99
N GLU A 41 1.11 -1.84 -11.67
CA GLU A 41 1.85 -3.07 -11.41
C GLU A 41 2.40 -3.11 -9.98
N THR A 42 2.98 -2.00 -9.52
CA THR A 42 3.49 -1.85 -8.15
C THR A 42 2.34 -1.91 -7.13
N ALA A 43 1.18 -1.31 -7.42
CA ALA A 43 0.00 -1.40 -6.58
C ALA A 43 -0.51 -2.82 -6.42
N GLN A 44 -0.54 -3.59 -7.51
CA GLN A 44 -0.90 -5.00 -7.48
C GLN A 44 0.10 -5.83 -6.69
N GLN A 45 1.40 -5.55 -6.82
CA GLN A 45 2.43 -6.21 -6.01
C GLN A 45 2.26 -5.90 -4.52
N ALA A 46 2.08 -4.64 -4.16
CA ALA A 46 1.84 -4.22 -2.78
C ALA A 46 0.59 -4.88 -2.19
N ALA A 47 -0.51 -4.92 -2.95
CA ALA A 47 -1.75 -5.55 -2.52
C ALA A 47 -1.59 -7.05 -2.26
N ARG A 48 -0.86 -7.77 -3.13
CA ARG A 48 -0.51 -9.19 -2.91
C ARG A 48 0.30 -9.39 -1.63
N MET A 49 1.33 -8.56 -1.40
CA MET A 49 2.15 -8.62 -0.17
C MET A 49 1.34 -8.35 1.10
N LEU A 50 0.33 -7.48 1.03
CA LEU A 50 -0.51 -7.08 2.15
C LEU A 50 -1.76 -7.96 2.32
N GLY A 51 -2.01 -8.91 1.42
CA GLY A 51 -3.22 -9.75 1.44
C GLY A 51 -4.51 -8.98 1.18
N ILE A 52 -4.44 -7.90 0.38
CA ILE A 52 -5.59 -7.05 0.03
C ILE A 52 -6.07 -7.43 -1.36
N ALA A 53 -7.36 -7.74 -1.50
CA ALA A 53 -7.98 -7.90 -2.81
C ALA A 53 -8.14 -6.52 -3.48
N LEU A 54 -7.65 -6.39 -4.72
CA LEU A 54 -7.94 -5.25 -5.57
C LEU A 54 -9.17 -5.57 -6.42
N ALA A 55 -10.08 -4.61 -6.51
CA ALA A 55 -11.22 -4.65 -7.42
C ALA A 55 -10.82 -4.21 -8.83
#